data_AF-A0A417CG29-F1
#
_entry.id   AF-A0A417CG29-F1
#
_cell.length_a   1.000
_cell.length_b   1.000
_cell.length_c   1.000
_cell.angle_alpha   90.00
_cell.angle_beta   90.00
_cell.angle_gamma   90.00
#
_symmetry.space_group_name_H-M   'P 1'
#
loop_
_entity.id
_entity.type
_entity.pdbx_description
1 polymer ?
#
loop_
_entity_poly.entity_id
_entity_poly.type
_entity_poly.pdbx_seq_one_letter_code
_entity_poly.pdbx_strand_id
1 'polypeptide(L)'
;MKIYCCRNCMEKNRSKIKSDKDYFNSLLKYKTFEAEKEYFVGFGLENKVKDGKCIFCNSPVELLNIEDGELAKISHFGSPNPDYVLAMNKLKGDDIISFTSKYNELIEIQNQRKAMNLAQQQSEQQNINQVRCPKCGSTQITTGQRGYSLFSGFLGSSKTVNRCAACGHTWKPGR
;
A
#
# COMPACT_ATOMS: atom_id res chain seq x y z
N MET A 1 18.54 -1.38 10.15
CA MET A 1 19.77 -0.54 9.96
C MET A 1 19.69 0.68 10.86
N LYS A 2 20.84 1.18 11.38
CA LYS A 2 20.88 2.40 12.20
C LYS A 2 20.51 3.63 11.38
N ILE A 3 19.68 4.50 11.95
CA ILE A 3 19.32 5.79 11.35
C ILE A 3 19.93 6.92 12.17
N TYR A 4 20.42 7.92 11.46
CA TYR A 4 20.91 9.16 11.99
C TYR A 4 19.99 10.32 11.57
N CYS A 5 19.77 11.26 12.48
CA CYS A 5 19.05 12.49 12.23
C CYS A 5 20.00 13.69 12.30
N CYS A 6 20.08 14.45 11.21
CA CYS A 6 20.63 15.78 11.19
C CYS A 6 19.51 16.80 11.41
N ARG A 7 19.38 17.31 12.64
CA ARG A 7 18.35 18.30 13.01
C ARG A 7 18.37 19.54 12.10
N ASN A 8 19.55 20.04 11.77
CA ASN A 8 19.71 21.23 10.91
C ASN A 8 19.14 21.00 9.50
N CYS A 9 19.48 19.87 8.86
CA CYS A 9 18.92 19.53 7.55
C CYS A 9 17.43 19.19 7.61
N MET A 10 16.96 18.55 8.69
CA MET A 10 15.56 18.23 8.88
C MET A 10 14.72 19.51 8.97
N GLU A 11 15.11 20.46 9.83
CA GLU A 11 14.39 21.73 9.95
C GLU A 11 14.41 22.53 8.65
N LYS A 12 15.59 22.63 8.00
CA LYS A 12 15.73 23.36 6.73
C LYS A 12 14.87 22.76 5.62
N ASN A 13 14.71 21.43 5.59
CA ASN A 13 13.97 20.71 4.57
C ASN A 13 12.58 20.26 5.04
N ARG A 14 12.09 20.73 6.20
CA ARG A 14 10.84 20.28 6.82
C ARG A 14 9.66 20.33 5.87
N SER A 15 9.55 21.39 5.07
CA SER A 15 8.48 21.57 4.08
C SER A 15 8.51 20.59 2.90
N LYS A 16 9.65 19.90 2.68
CA LYS A 16 9.77 18.83 1.68
C LYS A 16 9.20 17.51 2.17
N ILE A 17 9.06 17.32 3.48
CA ILE A 17 8.58 16.07 4.08
C ILE A 17 7.05 16.07 4.03
N LYS A 18 6.48 15.36 3.06
CA LYS A 18 5.04 15.27 2.83
C LYS A 18 4.51 13.86 3.00
N SER A 19 5.38 12.87 2.83
CA SER A 19 5.05 11.45 2.87
C SER A 19 6.23 10.62 3.39
N ASP A 20 5.94 9.36 3.71
CA ASP A 20 6.93 8.32 4.01
C ASP A 20 7.99 8.17 2.90
N LYS A 21 7.63 8.43 1.64
CA LYS A 21 8.55 8.38 0.50
C LYS A 21 9.71 9.35 0.63
N ASP A 22 9.52 10.50 1.27
CA ASP A 22 10.57 11.51 1.43
C ASP A 22 11.66 11.03 2.39
N TYR A 23 11.27 10.32 3.46
CA TYR A 23 12.22 9.61 4.31
C TYR A 23 12.95 8.52 3.54
N PHE A 24 12.22 7.68 2.82
CA PHE A 24 12.82 6.61 2.01
C PHE A 24 13.87 7.17 1.03
N ASN A 25 13.51 8.20 0.27
CA ASN A 25 14.39 8.88 -0.66
C ASN A 25 15.63 9.45 0.02
N SER A 26 15.51 9.98 1.24
CA SER A 26 16.63 10.50 2.02
C SER A 26 17.60 9.41 2.50
N LEU A 27 17.11 8.18 2.70
CA LEU A 27 17.94 7.03 3.05
C LEU A 27 18.66 6.41 1.83
N LEU A 28 18.20 6.69 0.60
CA LEU A 28 18.77 6.13 -0.62
C LEU A 28 20.19 6.65 -0.89
N LYS A 29 20.98 5.79 -1.54
CA LYS A 29 22.25 6.16 -2.18
C LYS A 29 21.98 6.46 -3.65
N TYR A 30 22.32 7.65 -4.09
CA TYR A 30 22.17 8.05 -5.50
C TYR A 30 23.51 8.00 -6.22
N LYS A 31 23.47 8.09 -7.55
CA LYS A 31 24.69 8.09 -8.39
C LYS A 31 25.56 9.32 -8.16
N THR A 32 24.95 10.48 -7.91
CA THR A 32 25.65 11.76 -7.71
C THR A 32 25.37 12.33 -6.34
N PHE A 33 26.37 13.04 -5.79
CA PHE A 33 26.25 13.70 -4.48
C PHE A 33 25.18 14.79 -4.49
N GLU A 34 25.01 15.49 -5.61
CA GLU A 34 23.99 16.52 -5.80
C GLU A 34 22.58 15.95 -5.68
N ALA A 35 22.32 14.80 -6.31
CA ALA A 35 21.04 14.12 -6.20
C ALA A 35 20.80 13.65 -4.76
N GLU A 36 21.81 13.07 -4.11
CA GLU A 36 21.68 12.69 -2.70
C GLU A 36 21.32 13.89 -1.83
N LYS A 37 21.97 15.03 -2.04
CA LYS A 37 21.74 16.26 -1.29
C LYS A 37 20.35 16.85 -1.55
N GLU A 38 19.83 16.73 -2.77
CA GLU A 38 18.52 17.23 -3.16
C GLU A 38 17.39 16.54 -2.38
N TYR A 39 17.45 15.20 -2.30
CA TYR A 39 16.46 14.36 -1.65
C TYR A 39 16.67 14.18 -0.14
N PHE A 40 17.83 14.60 0.39
CA PHE A 40 18.12 14.45 1.81
C PHE A 40 17.24 15.38 2.66
N VAL A 41 16.34 14.79 3.47
CA VAL A 41 15.46 15.52 4.40
C VAL A 41 15.97 15.51 5.84
N GLY A 42 17.25 15.19 6.05
CA GLY A 42 17.86 15.17 7.39
C GLY A 42 17.90 13.80 8.05
N PHE A 43 17.25 12.78 7.49
CA PHE A 43 17.32 11.39 7.99
C PHE A 43 18.22 10.57 7.07
N GLY A 44 19.23 9.90 7.61
CA GLY A 44 20.25 9.21 6.81
C GLY A 44 20.74 7.93 7.48
N LEU A 45 21.32 7.05 6.68
CA LEU A 45 22.07 5.89 7.16
C LEU A 45 23.53 6.30 7.40
N GLU A 46 24.37 5.33 7.77
CA GLU A 46 25.81 5.55 8.02
C GLU A 46 26.53 6.23 6.84
N ASN A 47 26.12 5.99 5.60
CA ASN A 47 26.69 6.64 4.42
C ASN A 47 26.47 8.16 4.38
N LYS A 48 25.57 8.71 5.20
CA LYS A 48 25.33 10.16 5.32
C LYS A 48 26.07 10.79 6.49
N VAL A 49 26.90 10.01 7.18
CA VAL A 49 27.63 10.42 8.38
C VAL A 49 29.13 10.29 8.16
N LYS A 50 29.87 11.34 8.51
CA LYS A 50 31.33 11.33 8.57
C LYS A 50 31.77 11.99 9.87
N ASP A 51 32.55 11.28 10.68
CA ASP A 51 33.07 11.77 11.96
C ASP A 51 31.97 12.34 12.90
N GLY A 52 30.82 11.66 12.96
CA GLY A 52 29.66 12.09 13.76
C GLY A 52 28.92 13.32 13.23
N LYS A 53 29.20 13.73 11.98
CA LYS A 53 28.60 14.90 11.33
C LYS A 53 27.90 14.52 10.04
N CYS A 54 26.90 15.32 9.67
CA CYS A 54 26.17 15.21 8.43
C CYS A 54 27.07 15.59 7.25
N ILE A 55 27.16 14.72 6.24
CA ILE A 55 28.02 14.97 5.06
C ILE A 55 27.56 16.17 4.21
N PHE A 56 26.31 16.64 4.38
CA PHE A 56 25.74 17.70 3.54
C PHE A 56 25.83 19.11 4.15
N CYS A 57 25.76 19.22 5.48
CA CYS A 57 25.77 20.51 6.19
C CYS A 57 26.84 20.60 7.29
N ASN A 58 27.58 19.52 7.54
CA ASN A 58 28.62 19.41 8.57
C ASN A 58 28.15 19.63 10.02
N SER A 59 26.83 19.71 10.25
CA SER A 59 26.26 19.75 11.60
C SER A 59 26.32 18.36 12.26
N PRO A 60 26.35 18.29 13.61
CA PRO A 60 26.26 17.02 14.34
C PRO A 60 25.02 16.22 13.95
N VAL A 61 25.14 14.90 13.98
CA VAL A 61 24.01 13.98 13.81
C VAL A 61 23.70 13.23 15.11
N GLU A 62 22.43 12.94 15.31
CA GLU A 62 21.90 12.15 16.42
C GLU A 62 21.66 10.72 15.91
N LEU A 63 22.19 9.71 16.60
CA LEU A 63 21.79 8.32 16.37
C LEU A 63 20.38 8.13 16.96
N LEU A 64 19.44 7.65 16.15
CA LEU A 64 18.08 7.38 16.59
C LEU A 64 17.99 6.02 17.29
N ASN A 65 17.08 5.93 18.27
CA ASN A 65 16.66 4.69 18.92
C ASN A 65 15.86 3.80 17.96
N ILE A 66 15.14 4.41 17.00
CA ILE A 66 14.38 3.69 15.98
C ILE A 66 15.25 3.25 14.79
N GLU A 67 14.95 2.09 14.24
CA GLU A 67 15.60 1.51 13.07
C GLU A 67 14.83 1.81 11.77
N ASP A 68 15.47 1.58 10.62
CA ASP A 68 14.89 1.79 9.28
C ASP A 68 13.50 1.17 9.07
N GLY A 69 13.31 -0.07 9.51
CA GLY A 69 12.03 -0.76 9.42
C GLY A 69 10.95 -0.15 10.31
N GLU A 70 11.32 0.47 11.43
CA GLU A 70 10.39 1.18 12.32
C GLU A 70 10.07 2.56 11.75
N LEU A 71 11.07 3.31 11.26
CA LEU A 71 10.86 4.59 10.60
C LEU A 71 9.87 4.48 9.45
N ALA A 72 10.02 3.45 8.61
CA ALA A 72 9.10 3.22 7.49
C ALA A 72 7.65 3.03 7.97
N LYS A 73 7.42 2.25 9.03
CA LYS A 73 6.06 2.02 9.55
C LYS A 73 5.51 3.24 10.27
N ILE A 74 6.32 3.90 11.09
CA ILE A 74 5.94 5.11 11.85
C ILE A 74 5.54 6.23 10.88
N SER A 75 6.35 6.47 9.85
CA SER A 75 6.07 7.53 8.87
C SER A 75 4.87 7.21 7.96
N HIS A 76 4.67 5.95 7.59
CA HIS A 76 3.61 5.54 6.67
C HIS A 76 2.24 5.31 7.34
N PHE A 77 2.21 4.64 8.50
CA PHE A 77 0.96 4.28 9.19
C PHE A 77 0.61 5.23 10.34
N GLY A 78 1.60 5.94 10.91
CA GLY A 78 1.38 6.94 11.94
C GLY A 78 1.24 8.34 11.35
N SER A 79 2.36 8.97 11.01
CA SER A 79 2.38 10.29 10.38
C SER A 79 3.73 10.58 9.73
N PRO A 80 3.77 11.19 8.53
CA PRO A 80 5.02 11.64 7.91
C PRO A 80 5.59 12.90 8.58
N ASN A 81 4.90 13.53 9.53
CA ASN A 81 5.44 14.69 10.23
C ASN A 81 6.73 14.30 11.01
N PRO A 82 7.87 14.97 10.79
CA PRO A 82 9.11 14.66 11.49
C PRO A 82 9.00 14.78 13.01
N ASP A 83 8.14 15.65 13.54
CA ASP A 83 7.96 15.77 14.99
C ASP A 83 7.29 14.51 15.57
N TYR A 84 6.38 13.89 14.82
CA TYR A 84 5.76 12.63 15.22
C TYR A 84 6.79 11.49 15.21
N VAL A 85 7.60 11.40 14.16
CA VAL A 85 8.70 10.42 14.06
C VAL A 85 9.69 10.58 15.22
N LEU A 86 10.07 11.82 15.52
CA LEU A 86 11.01 12.13 16.61
C LEU A 86 10.40 11.89 17.99
N ALA A 87 9.09 12.09 18.15
CA ALA A 87 8.38 11.74 19.38
C ALA A 87 8.37 10.21 19.59
N MET A 88 8.13 9.42 18.55
CA MET A 88 8.22 7.95 18.63
C MET A 88 9.66 7.49 18.92
N ASN A 89 10.66 8.12 18.31
CA ASN A 89 12.06 7.88 18.61
C ASN A 89 12.40 8.13 20.09
N LYS A 90 11.94 9.27 20.61
CA LYS A 90 12.12 9.63 22.03
C LYS A 90 11.41 8.62 22.93
N LEU A 91 10.15 8.29 22.63
CA LEU A 91 9.38 7.33 23.39
C LEU A 91 10.07 5.97 23.47
N LYS A 92 10.68 5.48 22.38
CA LYS A 92 11.45 4.23 22.39
C LYS A 92 12.63 4.25 23.36
N GLY A 93 13.32 5.39 23.46
CA GLY A 93 14.44 5.57 24.38
C GLY A 93 14.01 5.73 25.83
N ASP A 94 12.89 6.41 26.07
CA ASP A 94 12.40 6.74 27.41
C ASP A 94 11.57 5.61 28.05
N ASP A 95 10.65 5.01 27.28
CA ASP A 95 9.75 3.95 27.73
C ASP A 95 9.44 2.96 26.59
N ILE A 96 10.23 1.89 26.56
CA ILE A 96 10.11 0.84 25.55
C ILE A 96 8.76 0.10 25.60
N ILE A 97 8.08 0.01 26.75
CA ILE A 97 6.80 -0.66 26.88
C ILE A 97 5.72 0.19 26.20
N SER A 98 5.68 1.48 26.51
CA SER A 98 4.75 2.42 25.87
C SER A 98 5.00 2.53 24.37
N PHE A 99 6.28 2.57 23.94
CA PHE A 99 6.63 2.51 22.52
C PHE A 99 6.10 1.25 21.85
N THR A 100 6.32 0.06 22.45
CA THR A 100 5.90 -1.22 21.88
C THR A 100 4.39 -1.29 21.71
N SER A 101 3.64 -0.83 22.72
CA SER A 101 2.18 -0.73 22.65
C SER A 101 1.72 0.15 21.48
N LYS A 102 2.25 1.37 21.39
CA LYS A 102 1.93 2.31 20.30
C LYS A 102 2.35 1.80 18.93
N TYR A 103 3.48 1.12 18.84
CA TYR A 103 3.97 0.55 17.59
C TYR A 103 3.12 -0.64 17.12
N ASN A 104 2.59 -1.46 18.05
CA ASN A 104 1.65 -2.53 17.73
C ASN A 104 0.35 -2.00 17.12
N GLU A 105 -0.17 -0.85 17.60
CA GLU A 105 -1.31 -0.18 16.97
C GLU A 105 -1.05 0.13 15.48
N LEU A 106 0.17 0.57 15.13
CA LEU A 106 0.56 0.83 13.73
C LEU A 106 0.63 -0.47 12.91
N ILE A 107 1.09 -1.57 13.50
CA ILE A 107 1.13 -2.89 12.87
C ILE A 107 -0.30 -3.39 12.60
N GLU A 108 -1.23 -3.16 13.51
CA GLU A 108 -2.65 -3.51 13.32
C GLU A 108 -3.25 -2.73 12.16
N ILE A 109 -3.00 -1.42 12.06
CA ILE A 109 -3.42 -0.59 10.91
C ILE A 109 -2.86 -1.15 9.60
N GLN A 110 -1.58 -1.53 9.58
CA GLN A 110 -0.96 -2.16 8.41
C GLN A 110 -1.69 -3.46 8.02
N ASN A 111 -1.94 -4.34 8.98
CA ASN A 111 -2.59 -5.63 8.75
C ASN A 111 -4.04 -5.45 8.26
N GLN A 112 -4.78 -4.49 8.82
CA GLN A 112 -6.13 -4.16 8.39
C GLN A 112 -6.15 -3.63 6.94
N ARG A 113 -5.26 -2.70 6.59
CA ARG A 113 -5.13 -2.21 5.21
C ARG A 113 -4.79 -3.35 4.24
N LYS A 114 -3.88 -4.25 4.62
CA LYS A 114 -3.54 -5.42 3.81
C LYS A 114 -4.75 -6.35 3.64
N ALA A 115 -5.48 -6.66 4.70
CA ALA A 115 -6.67 -7.51 4.64
C ALA A 115 -7.77 -6.88 3.75
N MET A 116 -7.98 -5.57 3.85
CA MET A 116 -8.92 -4.82 3.02
C MET A 116 -8.53 -4.90 1.53
N ASN A 117 -7.25 -4.67 1.21
CA ASN A 117 -6.77 -4.77 -0.16
C ASN A 117 -6.92 -6.18 -0.73
N LEU A 118 -6.65 -7.22 0.07
CA LEU A 118 -6.86 -8.61 -0.34
C LEU A 118 -8.35 -8.92 -0.58
N ALA A 119 -9.23 -8.45 0.30
CA ALA A 119 -10.68 -8.64 0.15
C ALA A 119 -11.21 -7.92 -1.10
N GLN A 120 -10.71 -6.72 -1.41
CA GLN A 120 -11.05 -6.00 -2.63
C GLN A 120 -10.54 -6.73 -3.88
N GLN A 121 -9.30 -7.22 -3.88
CA GLN A 121 -8.76 -7.98 -5.01
C GLN A 121 -9.56 -9.27 -5.25
N GLN A 122 -9.97 -9.97 -4.19
CA GLN A 122 -10.81 -11.15 -4.29
C GLN A 122 -12.19 -10.82 -4.86
N SER A 123 -12.82 -9.73 -4.42
CA SER A 123 -14.13 -9.32 -4.96
C SER A 123 -14.05 -8.89 -6.42
N GLU A 124 -12.98 -8.20 -6.82
CA GLU A 124 -12.69 -7.85 -8.22
C GLU A 124 -12.48 -9.11 -9.08
N GLN A 125 -11.70 -10.08 -8.61
CA GLN A 125 -11.53 -11.36 -9.30
C GLN A 125 -12.84 -12.15 -9.41
N GLN A 126 -13.66 -12.17 -8.36
CA GLN A 126 -15.01 -12.77 -8.42
C GLN A 126 -15.88 -12.06 -9.45
N ASN A 127 -15.81 -10.73 -9.54
CA ASN A 127 -16.56 -9.92 -10.49
C ASN A 127 -16.11 -10.15 -11.95
N ILE A 128 -14.81 -10.37 -12.18
CA ILE A 128 -14.25 -10.73 -13.49
C ILE A 128 -14.68 -12.14 -13.89
N ASN A 129 -14.64 -13.09 -12.96
CA ASN A 129 -15.00 -14.49 -13.22
C ASN A 129 -16.51 -14.73 -13.30
N GLN A 130 -17.35 -13.75 -12.95
CA GLN A 130 -18.80 -13.85 -13.01
C GLN A 130 -19.29 -13.84 -14.46
N VAL A 131 -20.09 -14.84 -14.85
CA VAL A 131 -20.71 -14.92 -16.18
C VAL A 131 -21.58 -13.68 -16.42
N ARG A 132 -21.39 -13.03 -17.57
CA ARG A 132 -22.17 -11.86 -18.01
C ARG A 132 -22.91 -12.15 -19.29
N CYS A 133 -24.08 -11.55 -19.41
CA CYS A 133 -24.84 -11.56 -20.66
C CYS A 133 -24.05 -10.82 -21.75
N PRO A 134 -23.75 -11.44 -22.90
CA PRO A 134 -23.00 -10.79 -23.98
C PRO A 134 -23.77 -9.66 -24.67
N LYS A 135 -25.10 -9.60 -24.47
CA LYS A 135 -25.95 -8.56 -25.06
C LYS A 135 -26.07 -7.31 -24.20
N CYS A 136 -26.15 -7.44 -22.87
CA CYS A 136 -26.43 -6.31 -21.97
C CYS A 136 -25.52 -6.21 -20.74
N GLY A 137 -24.56 -7.12 -20.56
CA GLY A 137 -23.61 -7.10 -19.44
C GLY A 137 -24.16 -7.56 -18.09
N SER A 138 -25.46 -7.83 -17.97
CA SER A 138 -26.07 -8.30 -16.71
C SER A 138 -25.50 -9.64 -16.24
N THR A 139 -25.32 -9.78 -14.93
CA THR A 139 -24.88 -11.02 -14.25
C THR A 139 -26.05 -11.88 -13.77
N GLN A 140 -27.29 -11.42 -13.95
CA GLN A 140 -28.49 -12.19 -13.62
C GLN A 140 -28.75 -13.24 -14.69
N ILE A 141 -28.06 -14.38 -14.56
CA ILE A 141 -28.12 -15.48 -15.52
C ILE A 141 -28.82 -16.69 -14.88
N THR A 142 -29.83 -17.20 -15.56
CA THR A 142 -30.53 -18.43 -15.18
C THR A 142 -30.12 -19.54 -16.13
N THR A 143 -29.68 -20.68 -15.58
CA THR A 143 -29.39 -21.88 -16.36
C THR A 143 -30.64 -22.74 -16.43
N GLY A 144 -31.03 -23.17 -17.64
CA GLY A 144 -32.20 -24.01 -17.84
C GLY A 144 -32.14 -24.83 -19.12
N GLN A 145 -33.11 -25.72 -19.30
CA GLN A 145 -33.26 -26.48 -20.54
C GLN A 145 -33.95 -25.62 -21.60
N ARG A 146 -33.50 -25.75 -22.86
CA ARG A 146 -34.18 -25.10 -23.98
C ARG A 146 -35.58 -25.71 -24.11
N GLY A 147 -36.63 -24.88 -24.05
CA GLY A 147 -38.02 -25.36 -24.14
C GLY A 147 -38.42 -25.87 -25.52
N TYR A 148 -39.68 -26.25 -25.66
CA TYR A 148 -40.34 -26.57 -26.93
C TYR A 148 -40.43 -25.33 -27.83
N SER A 149 -40.27 -25.49 -29.15
CA SER A 149 -40.50 -24.40 -30.11
C SER A 149 -41.48 -24.83 -31.20
N LEU A 150 -42.35 -23.91 -31.62
CA LEU A 150 -43.37 -24.17 -32.66
C LEU A 150 -42.75 -24.53 -34.03
N PHE A 151 -41.52 -24.08 -34.30
CA PHE A 151 -40.84 -24.33 -35.57
C PHE A 151 -39.93 -25.57 -35.56
N SER A 152 -39.39 -25.97 -34.41
CA SER A 152 -38.47 -27.11 -34.28
C SER A 152 -39.03 -28.30 -33.50
N GLY A 153 -40.25 -28.20 -32.99
CA GLY A 153 -40.83 -29.18 -32.07
C GLY A 153 -39.94 -29.39 -30.83
N PHE A 154 -39.75 -30.67 -30.44
CA PHE A 154 -38.89 -31.09 -29.33
C PHE A 154 -37.40 -31.23 -29.69
N LEU A 155 -37.00 -30.97 -30.94
CA LEU A 155 -35.60 -31.11 -31.36
C LEU A 155 -34.73 -30.08 -30.61
N GLY A 156 -33.93 -30.59 -29.66
CA GLY A 156 -33.05 -29.78 -28.82
C GLY A 156 -33.65 -29.36 -27.48
N SER A 157 -34.80 -29.89 -27.08
CA SER A 157 -35.47 -29.56 -25.80
C SER A 157 -34.74 -30.02 -24.53
N SER A 158 -33.63 -30.75 -24.69
CA SER A 158 -32.73 -31.19 -23.60
C SER A 158 -31.35 -30.51 -23.63
N LYS A 159 -31.20 -29.41 -24.39
CA LYS A 159 -29.94 -28.64 -24.39
C LYS A 159 -29.95 -27.59 -23.29
N THR A 160 -28.99 -27.68 -22.37
CA THR A 160 -28.74 -26.67 -21.35
C THR A 160 -28.31 -25.35 -21.99
N VAL A 161 -28.97 -24.25 -21.61
CA VAL A 161 -28.70 -22.88 -22.07
C VAL A 161 -28.66 -21.93 -20.89
N ASN A 162 -27.83 -20.89 -21.03
CA ASN A 162 -27.86 -19.72 -20.16
C ASN A 162 -28.87 -18.73 -20.72
N ARG A 163 -29.72 -18.15 -19.87
CA ARG A 163 -30.65 -17.08 -20.23
C ARG A 163 -30.47 -15.88 -19.30
N CYS A 164 -30.37 -14.69 -19.86
CA CYS A 164 -30.31 -13.45 -19.10
C CYS A 164 -31.70 -13.06 -18.60
N ALA A 165 -31.87 -12.91 -17.28
CA ALA A 165 -33.13 -12.47 -16.68
C ALA A 165 -33.45 -10.99 -17.00
N ALA A 166 -32.43 -10.17 -17.29
CA ALA A 166 -32.61 -8.74 -17.57
C ALA A 166 -33.04 -8.43 -19.02
N CYS A 167 -32.59 -9.18 -20.02
CA CYS A 167 -32.89 -8.89 -21.44
C CYS A 167 -33.40 -10.09 -22.26
N GLY A 168 -33.53 -11.27 -21.64
CA GLY A 168 -34.02 -12.50 -22.29
C GLY A 168 -33.04 -13.19 -23.25
N HIS A 169 -31.87 -12.60 -23.54
CA HIS A 169 -30.87 -13.20 -24.43
C HIS A 169 -30.45 -14.59 -23.93
N THR A 170 -30.29 -15.55 -24.84
CA THR A 170 -30.01 -16.97 -24.53
C THR A 170 -28.78 -17.46 -25.28
N TRP A 171 -27.83 -18.11 -24.61
CA TRP A 171 -26.57 -18.63 -25.19
C TRP A 171 -26.17 -19.98 -24.58
N LYS A 172 -25.15 -20.62 -25.15
CA LYS A 172 -24.64 -21.92 -24.64
C LYS A 172 -23.65 -21.69 -23.49
N PRO A 173 -23.70 -22.46 -22.40
CA PRO A 173 -22.69 -22.41 -21.35
C PRO A 173 -21.30 -22.81 -21.88
N GLY A 174 -20.24 -22.24 -21.32
CA GLY A 174 -18.84 -22.59 -21.66
C GLY A 174 -18.34 -22.02 -23.00
N ARG A 175 -19.01 -21.00 -23.55
CA ARG A 175 -18.53 -20.19 -24.68
C ARG A 175 -18.59 -18.72 -24.33
#